data_AF-A0A7C2SGQ8-F1
#
_entry.id   AF-A0A7C2SGQ8-F1
#
_cell.length_a   1.000
_cell.length_b   1.000
_cell.length_c   1.000
_cell.angle_alpha   90.00
_cell.angle_beta   90.00
_cell.angle_gamma   90.00
#
_symmetry.space_group_name_H-M   'P 1'
#
loop_
_entity.id
_entity.type
_entity.pdbx_description
1 polymer ?
#
loop_
_entity_poly.entity_id
_entity_poly.type
_entity_poly.pdbx_seq_one_letter_code
_entity_poly.pdbx_strand_id
1 'polypeptide(L)'
;MGNVNCEDVNPFFWYSGDPVTQTGWIYNKPLDVRDLMSTEKFMLVKNQPQDIIIAYTVGQGDDPISSITSARERVRFLFEEYNNNFPNSFIMPDYNEIYPKEFHLSQNYPNPFNPTTKIKFSIPSPTSPLSKGGMQGGLTNVSLIVYDILGRKVTTLVDEPKAPGNYEITFNASRLASGVYFYSLSSGNFISTKKMILLR
;
A
#
# COMPACT_ATOMS: atom_id res chain seq x y z
N MET A 1 -0.80 25.77 7.36
CA MET A 1 0.03 24.65 6.84
C MET A 1 -0.71 23.38 7.16
N GLY A 2 -1.02 22.56 6.15
CA GLY A 2 -1.62 21.24 6.36
C GLY A 2 -3.14 21.16 6.42
N ASN A 3 -3.85 21.58 5.37
CA ASN A 3 -5.28 21.26 5.15
C ASN A 3 -5.53 19.75 4.88
N VAL A 4 -4.71 18.87 5.45
CA VAL A 4 -4.76 17.42 5.27
C VAL A 4 -4.98 16.82 6.65
N ASN A 5 -5.99 15.95 6.78
CA ASN A 5 -6.27 15.27 8.04
C ASN A 5 -5.05 14.44 8.46
N CYS A 6 -4.58 14.59 9.69
CA CYS A 6 -3.41 13.87 10.20
C CYS A 6 -3.59 12.35 10.21
N GLU A 7 -4.84 11.85 10.19
CA GLU A 7 -5.14 10.41 10.04
C GLU A 7 -4.79 9.88 8.63
N ASP A 8 -4.74 10.76 7.63
CA ASP A 8 -4.40 10.44 6.24
C ASP A 8 -2.89 10.62 5.95
N VAL A 9 -2.12 11.03 6.96
CA VAL A 9 -0.68 11.30 6.85
C VAL A 9 0.10 10.14 7.42
N ASN A 10 1.09 9.64 6.67
CA ASN A 10 1.96 8.58 7.16
C ASN A 10 2.87 9.15 8.26
N PRO A 11 2.77 8.69 9.53
CA PRO A 11 3.45 9.30 10.66
C PRO A 11 4.98 9.11 10.62
N PHE A 12 5.48 8.26 9.73
CA PHE A 12 6.91 7.99 9.58
C PHE A 12 7.66 9.03 8.74
N PHE A 13 6.94 9.87 7.97
CA PHE A 13 7.56 10.75 6.99
C PHE A 13 7.08 12.19 7.11
N TRP A 14 8.02 13.14 7.23
CA TRP A 14 7.71 14.54 7.01
C TRP A 14 7.37 14.74 5.53
N TYR A 15 6.27 15.45 5.29
CA TYR A 15 5.71 15.69 3.94
C TYR A 15 5.43 14.39 3.16
N SER A 16 4.66 13.47 3.76
CA SER A 16 4.31 12.17 3.15
C SER A 16 3.41 12.23 1.90
N GLY A 17 3.25 13.40 1.30
CA GLY A 17 2.47 13.60 0.08
C GLY A 17 3.29 13.43 -1.19
N ASP A 18 2.60 13.22 -2.31
CA ASP A 18 3.20 13.17 -3.63
C ASP A 18 2.91 14.49 -4.39
N PRO A 19 3.93 15.34 -4.62
CA PRO A 19 3.75 16.60 -5.33
C PRO A 19 3.39 16.41 -6.80
N VAL A 20 3.63 15.23 -7.38
CA VAL A 20 3.28 14.91 -8.77
C VAL A 20 1.77 14.67 -8.91
N THR A 21 1.20 13.85 -8.01
CA THR A 21 -0.24 13.52 -8.02
C THR A 21 -1.09 14.45 -7.15
N GLN A 22 -0.47 15.40 -6.45
CA GLN A 22 -1.10 16.33 -5.51
C GLN A 22 -1.87 15.66 -4.37
N THR A 23 -1.35 14.53 -3.88
CA THR A 23 -1.95 13.78 -2.77
C THR A 23 -1.13 13.91 -1.49
N GLY A 24 -1.76 13.84 -0.32
CA GLY A 24 -1.08 13.87 0.98
C GLY A 24 -0.44 15.23 1.36
N TRP A 25 0.51 15.21 2.30
CA TRP A 25 1.13 16.42 2.85
C TRP A 25 2.30 16.88 1.99
N ILE A 26 2.12 17.93 1.19
CA ILE A 26 3.14 18.42 0.23
C ILE A 26 3.81 19.68 0.75
N TYR A 27 5.15 19.70 0.69
CA TYR A 27 5.92 20.92 0.93
C TYR A 27 5.87 21.83 -0.30
N ASN A 28 5.19 22.98 -0.19
CA ASN A 28 4.94 23.89 -1.31
C ASN A 28 5.74 25.19 -1.25
N LYS A 29 6.80 25.25 -0.44
CA LYS A 29 7.68 26.42 -0.35
C LYS A 29 8.89 26.24 -1.27
N PRO A 30 9.22 27.22 -2.12
CA PRO A 30 10.39 27.17 -2.99
C PRO A 30 11.65 27.54 -2.19
N LEU A 31 12.19 26.57 -1.45
CA LEU A 31 13.43 26.69 -0.69
C LEU A 31 14.25 25.40 -0.91
N ASP A 32 15.57 25.48 -0.74
CA ASP A 32 16.43 24.28 -0.69
C ASP A 32 16.09 23.50 0.59
N VAL A 33 15.68 22.24 0.44
CA VAL A 33 15.33 21.35 1.55
C VAL A 33 16.20 20.11 1.46
N ARG A 34 16.87 19.79 2.57
CA ARG A 34 17.64 18.55 2.72
C ARG A 34 16.94 17.66 3.71
N ASP A 35 16.23 16.66 3.21
CA ASP A 35 15.58 15.66 4.05
C ASP A 35 16.42 14.37 4.07
N LEU A 36 16.63 13.84 5.27
CA LEU A 36 17.25 12.53 5.49
C LEU A 36 16.14 11.57 5.89
N MET A 37 15.77 10.65 5.00
CA MET A 37 14.72 9.67 5.25
C MET A 37 15.33 8.27 5.26
N SER A 38 15.05 7.48 6.29
CA SER A 38 15.39 6.04 6.24
C SER A 38 14.33 5.31 5.44
N THR A 39 14.76 4.39 4.59
CA THR A 39 13.86 3.66 3.69
C THR A 39 13.15 2.50 4.37
N GLU A 40 13.66 1.97 5.49
CA GLU A 40 13.14 0.77 6.15
C GLU A 40 13.31 0.77 7.68
N LYS A 41 12.69 -0.22 8.35
CA LYS A 41 12.88 -0.48 9.79
C LYS A 41 14.25 -1.11 10.01
N PHE A 42 15.16 -0.39 10.65
CA PHE A 42 16.37 -0.98 11.20
C PHE A 42 16.30 -0.94 12.73
N MET A 43 16.72 -2.02 13.39
CA MET A 43 16.83 -2.07 14.84
C MET A 43 18.28 -1.81 15.23
N LEU A 44 18.53 -0.68 15.89
CA LEU A 44 19.82 -0.42 16.52
C LEU A 44 19.87 -1.16 17.85
N VAL A 45 20.67 -2.23 17.91
CA VAL A 45 20.94 -2.95 19.16
C VAL A 45 22.10 -2.27 19.87
N LYS A 46 21.91 -1.97 21.16
CA LYS A 46 22.94 -1.30 21.98
C LYS A 46 24.26 -2.08 21.93
N ASN A 47 25.35 -1.38 21.59
CA ASN A 47 26.72 -1.90 21.49
C ASN A 47 26.97 -2.94 20.39
N GLN A 48 26.07 -3.08 19.42
CA GLN A 48 26.32 -3.89 18.22
C GLN A 48 26.79 -2.97 17.08
N PRO A 49 27.95 -3.24 16.46
CA PRO A 49 28.37 -2.53 15.25
C PRO A 49 27.34 -2.73 14.13
N GLN A 50 26.99 -1.64 13.45
CA GLN A 50 26.05 -1.64 12.33
C GLN A 50 26.65 -0.86 11.17
N ASP A 51 26.63 -1.45 9.99
CA ASP A 51 26.99 -0.75 8.76
C ASP A 51 25.78 0.00 8.22
N ILE A 52 25.96 1.28 7.93
CA ILE A 52 24.94 2.17 7.36
C ILE A 52 25.47 2.65 6.01
N ILE A 53 24.69 2.42 4.96
CA ILE A 53 25.03 2.85 3.60
C ILE A 53 24.06 3.95 3.20
N ILE A 54 24.60 5.12 2.88
CA ILE A 54 23.84 6.30 2.50
C ILE A 54 24.13 6.61 1.04
N ALA A 55 23.11 6.50 0.19
CA ALA A 55 23.18 6.93 -1.21
C ALA A 55 22.49 8.30 -1.34
N TYR A 56 23.20 9.27 -1.88
CA TYR A 56 22.63 10.58 -2.22
C TYR A 56 22.34 10.64 -3.71
N THR A 57 21.11 10.99 -4.07
CA THR A 57 20.68 11.11 -5.47
C THR A 57 20.10 12.49 -5.71
N VAL A 58 20.42 13.05 -6.87
CA VAL A 58 19.88 14.34 -7.31
C VAL A 58 19.29 14.13 -8.69
N GLY A 59 18.01 14.48 -8.83
CA GLY A 59 17.34 14.60 -10.12
C GLY A 59 17.29 16.06 -10.53
N GLN A 60 17.73 16.36 -11.75
CA GLN A 60 17.60 17.68 -12.35
C GLN A 60 16.62 17.59 -13.50
N GLY A 61 15.60 18.46 -13.49
CA GLY A 61 14.65 18.65 -14.57
C GLY A 61 14.44 20.14 -14.86
N ASP A 62 13.65 20.44 -15.88
CA ASP A 62 13.31 21.81 -16.30
C ASP A 62 12.37 22.51 -15.31
N ASP A 63 11.76 21.75 -14.41
CA ASP A 63 10.85 22.20 -13.37
C ASP A 63 10.94 21.30 -12.10
N PRO A 64 10.33 21.70 -10.97
CA PRO A 64 10.39 20.91 -9.74
C PRO A 64 9.79 19.50 -9.86
N ILE A 65 8.72 19.31 -10.63
CA ILE A 65 8.05 18.02 -10.81
C ILE A 65 8.93 17.09 -11.66
N SER A 66 9.47 17.60 -12.77
CA SER A 66 10.39 16.82 -13.61
C SER A 66 11.70 16.48 -12.89
N SER A 67 12.18 17.36 -11.99
CA SER A 67 13.32 17.06 -11.11
C SER A 67 13.05 15.89 -10.17
N ILE A 68 11.84 15.81 -9.58
CA ILE A 68 11.43 14.69 -8.71
C ILE A 68 11.32 13.40 -9.51
N THR A 69 10.75 13.44 -10.72
CA THR A 69 10.68 12.28 -11.61
C THR A 69 12.07 11.77 -11.97
N SER A 70 13.01 12.66 -12.32
CA SER A 70 14.41 12.30 -12.60
C SER A 70 15.09 11.68 -11.38
N ALA A 71 14.86 12.22 -10.18
CA ALA A 71 15.42 11.67 -8.95
C ALA A 71 14.91 10.24 -8.70
N ARG A 72 13.61 9.99 -8.88
CA ARG A 72 12.98 8.66 -8.72
C ARG A 72 13.56 7.64 -9.70
N GLU A 73 13.81 8.02 -10.94
CA GLU A 73 14.44 7.12 -11.92
C GLU A 73 15.87 6.79 -11.52
N ARG A 74 16.65 7.79 -11.07
CA ARG A 74 18.04 7.60 -10.62
C ARG A 74 18.16 6.71 -9.39
N VAL A 75 17.17 6.73 -8.48
CA VAL A 75 17.12 5.80 -7.34
C VAL A 75 17.16 4.35 -7.79
N ARG A 76 16.46 3.99 -8.88
CA ARG A 76 16.46 2.61 -9.40
C ARG A 76 17.86 2.18 -9.84
N PHE A 77 18.54 3.05 -10.58
CA PHE A 77 19.91 2.83 -11.03
C PHE A 77 20.89 2.66 -9.86
N LEU A 78 20.74 3.47 -8.79
CA LEU A 78 21.58 3.33 -7.60
C LEU A 78 21.39 1.99 -6.89
N PHE A 79 20.17 1.46 -6.84
CA PHE A 79 19.93 0.12 -6.29
C PHE A 79 20.53 -0.98 -7.17
N GLU A 80 20.43 -0.86 -8.49
CA GLU A 80 21.07 -1.80 -9.43
C GLU A 80 22.60 -1.79 -9.28
N GLU A 81 23.23 -0.61 -9.26
CA GLU A 81 24.67 -0.46 -9.05
C GLU A 81 25.13 -0.98 -7.70
N TYR A 82 24.37 -0.69 -6.63
CA TYR A 82 24.65 -1.22 -5.31
C TYR A 82 24.65 -2.75 -5.33
N ASN A 83 23.59 -3.37 -5.85
CA ASN A 83 23.47 -4.83 -5.90
C ASN A 83 24.57 -5.48 -6.76
N ASN A 84 24.97 -4.85 -7.86
CA ASN A 84 26.05 -5.35 -8.73
C ASN A 84 27.42 -5.30 -8.05
N ASN A 85 27.74 -4.22 -7.33
CA ASN A 85 29.04 -4.03 -6.69
C ASN A 85 29.14 -4.68 -5.32
N PHE A 86 28.00 -4.89 -4.66
CA PHE A 86 27.88 -5.42 -3.31
C PHE A 86 26.94 -6.63 -3.22
N PRO A 87 27.17 -7.70 -4.01
CA PRO A 87 26.22 -8.80 -4.19
C PRO A 87 25.93 -9.61 -2.92
N ASN A 88 26.73 -9.44 -1.85
CA ASN A 88 26.64 -10.22 -0.61
C ASN A 88 26.59 -9.36 0.69
N SER A 89 26.60 -8.02 0.62
CA SER A 89 26.61 -7.21 1.86
C SER A 89 25.22 -6.74 2.31
N PHE A 90 24.17 -7.11 1.57
CA PHE A 90 22.80 -6.90 1.99
C PHE A 90 21.95 -7.97 1.30
N ILE A 91 21.49 -8.97 2.03
CA ILE A 91 20.27 -9.67 1.60
C ILE A 91 19.17 -8.66 1.88
N MET A 92 18.91 -7.76 0.94
CA MET A 92 17.56 -7.18 0.89
C MET A 92 16.64 -8.38 0.85
N PRO A 93 15.67 -8.52 1.77
CA PRO A 93 14.68 -9.56 1.62
C PRO A 93 14.12 -9.38 0.21
N ASP A 94 14.11 -10.45 -0.58
CA ASP A 94 13.64 -10.38 -1.96
C ASP A 94 12.33 -9.59 -1.95
N TYR A 95 12.22 -8.54 -2.77
CA TYR A 95 11.02 -7.70 -2.79
C TYR A 95 9.75 -8.55 -3.04
N ASN A 96 9.94 -9.73 -3.65
CA ASN A 96 8.94 -10.78 -3.84
C ASN A 96 8.56 -11.59 -2.58
N GLU A 97 9.34 -11.52 -1.50
CA GLU A 97 9.05 -12.12 -0.20
C GLU A 97 8.32 -11.15 0.75
N ILE A 98 8.49 -9.84 0.60
CA ILE A 98 7.92 -8.85 1.52
C ILE A 98 6.47 -8.47 1.14
N TYR A 99 6.16 -8.44 -0.16
CA TYR A 99 4.85 -8.00 -0.65
C TYR A 99 4.11 -9.09 -1.45
N PRO A 100 2.77 -9.10 -1.38
CA PRO A 100 1.97 -9.98 -2.23
C PRO A 100 2.29 -9.78 -3.72
N LYS A 101 2.29 -10.86 -4.49
CA LYS A 101 2.57 -10.83 -5.94
C LYS A 101 1.35 -10.44 -6.77
N GLU A 102 0.17 -10.75 -6.25
CA GLU A 102 -1.11 -10.55 -6.90
C GLU A 102 -2.17 -10.03 -5.94
N PHE A 103 -3.23 -9.46 -6.54
CA PHE A 103 -4.46 -9.20 -5.81
C PHE A 103 -5.12 -10.53 -5.45
N HIS A 104 -5.49 -10.69 -4.19
CA HIS A 104 -6.17 -11.89 -3.72
C HIS A 104 -7.29 -11.51 -2.77
N LEU A 105 -8.44 -12.17 -2.91
CA LEU A 105 -9.54 -12.12 -1.94
C LEU A 105 -9.78 -13.52 -1.40
N SER A 106 -9.48 -13.72 -0.12
CA SER A 106 -9.65 -15.00 0.54
C SER A 106 -11.12 -15.27 0.88
N GLN A 107 -11.45 -16.55 1.04
CA GLN A 107 -12.72 -16.94 1.64
C GLN A 107 -12.78 -16.43 3.09
N ASN A 108 -13.91 -15.85 3.48
CA ASN A 108 -14.11 -15.37 4.84
C ASN A 108 -14.05 -16.54 5.83
N TYR A 109 -13.50 -16.32 7.03
CA TYR A 109 -13.42 -17.34 8.06
C TYR A 109 -13.87 -16.79 9.43
N PRO A 110 -14.79 -17.48 10.13
CA PRO A 110 -15.48 -18.72 9.70
C PRO A 110 -16.44 -18.49 8.53
N ASN A 111 -16.80 -19.55 7.79
CA ASN A 111 -17.90 -19.57 6.83
C ASN A 111 -18.51 -20.99 6.78
N PRO A 112 -19.77 -21.22 7.20
CA PRO A 112 -20.72 -20.20 7.66
C PRO A 112 -20.29 -19.47 8.95
N PHE A 113 -20.83 -18.27 9.19
CA PHE A 113 -20.42 -17.41 10.33
C PHE A 113 -21.61 -16.93 11.17
N ASN A 114 -21.37 -16.56 12.43
CA ASN A 114 -22.37 -16.02 13.35
C ASN A 114 -21.75 -15.09 14.43
N PRO A 115 -22.17 -13.81 14.55
CA PRO A 115 -22.56 -12.92 13.46
C PRO A 115 -21.31 -12.27 12.83
N THR A 116 -20.11 -12.66 13.25
CA THR A 116 -18.85 -12.02 12.88
C THR A 116 -17.96 -12.96 12.07
N THR A 117 -17.28 -12.43 11.06
CA THR A 117 -16.30 -13.17 10.25
C THR A 117 -15.13 -12.25 9.88
N LYS A 118 -13.99 -12.85 9.52
CA LYS A 118 -12.81 -12.13 9.04
C LYS A 118 -12.68 -12.30 7.54
N ILE A 119 -12.47 -11.20 6.83
CA ILE A 119 -12.21 -11.18 5.39
C ILE A 119 -10.76 -10.75 5.19
N LYS A 120 -9.98 -11.59 4.52
CA LYS A 120 -8.57 -11.32 4.21
C LYS A 120 -8.41 -11.02 2.72
N PHE A 121 -7.56 -10.06 2.40
CA PHE A 121 -7.20 -9.74 1.03
C PHE A 121 -5.78 -9.21 0.93
N SER A 122 -5.19 -9.30 -0.26
CA SER A 122 -3.84 -8.82 -0.54
C SER A 122 -3.83 -7.82 -1.70
N ILE A 123 -2.94 -6.84 -1.60
CA ILE A 123 -2.67 -5.84 -2.62
C ILE A 123 -1.22 -5.98 -3.05
N PRO A 124 -0.94 -6.16 -4.35
CA PRO A 124 0.41 -6.35 -4.83
C PRO A 124 1.21 -5.05 -4.91
N SER A 125 2.53 -5.17 -4.95
CA SER A 125 3.44 -4.03 -5.20
C SER A 125 3.20 -3.43 -6.60
N PRO A 126 3.38 -2.10 -6.81
CA PRO A 126 3.29 -1.47 -8.13
C PRO A 126 4.27 -2.02 -9.16
N THR A 127 5.31 -2.73 -8.71
CA THR A 127 6.32 -3.39 -9.56
C THR A 127 5.85 -4.73 -10.14
N SER A 128 4.70 -5.27 -9.69
CA SER A 128 4.13 -6.48 -10.28
C SER A 128 3.62 -6.18 -11.70
N PRO A 129 3.93 -7.00 -12.72
CA PRO A 129 3.44 -6.81 -14.09
C PRO A 129 1.91 -6.90 -14.23
N LEU A 130 1.22 -7.36 -13.17
CA LEU A 130 -0.24 -7.36 -13.05
C LEU A 130 -0.80 -6.07 -12.42
N SER A 131 0.06 -5.18 -11.91
CA SER A 131 -0.29 -3.84 -11.41
C SER A 131 -0.52 -2.86 -12.58
N LYS A 132 -1.27 -3.28 -13.60
CA LYS A 132 -1.80 -2.37 -14.63
C LYS A 132 -2.96 -1.58 -14.02
N GLY A 133 -2.61 -0.52 -13.30
CA GLY A 133 -3.55 0.37 -12.60
C GLY A 133 -3.03 0.92 -11.27
N GLY A 134 -1.83 0.52 -10.81
CA GLY A 134 -1.20 1.13 -9.65
C GLY A 134 -0.89 2.60 -9.92
N MET A 135 -1.34 3.49 -9.03
CA MET A 135 -0.95 4.89 -9.11
C MET A 135 0.57 4.99 -8.90
N GLN A 136 1.20 5.87 -9.67
CA GLN A 136 2.60 6.28 -9.48
C GLN A 136 2.75 6.79 -8.04
N GLY A 137 3.21 5.96 -7.10
CA GLY A 137 3.27 6.32 -5.67
C GLY A 137 3.07 5.19 -4.65
N GLY A 138 2.81 3.95 -5.06
CA GLY A 138 2.72 2.81 -4.12
C GLY A 138 1.31 2.50 -3.64
N LEU A 139 0.39 3.45 -3.66
CA LEU A 139 -0.99 3.26 -3.20
C LEU A 139 -1.92 2.87 -4.35
N THR A 140 -2.91 2.01 -4.06
CA THR A 140 -3.99 1.65 -4.99
C THR A 140 -5.34 1.84 -4.33
N ASN A 141 -6.31 2.43 -5.04
CA ASN A 141 -7.69 2.55 -4.55
C ASN A 141 -8.33 1.17 -4.45
N VAL A 142 -8.86 0.85 -3.28
CA VAL A 142 -9.50 -0.44 -3.00
C VAL A 142 -10.89 -0.21 -2.44
N SER A 143 -11.86 -0.91 -3.04
CA SER A 143 -13.23 -1.00 -2.53
C SER A 143 -13.58 -2.44 -2.19
N LEU A 144 -14.12 -2.66 -0.99
CA LEU A 144 -14.64 -3.94 -0.52
C LEU A 144 -16.10 -3.76 -0.10
N ILE A 145 -17.03 -4.31 -0.88
CA ILE A 145 -18.47 -4.07 -0.70
C ILE A 145 -19.20 -5.40 -0.48
N VAL A 146 -20.15 -5.41 0.46
CA VAL A 146 -21.05 -6.53 0.72
C VAL A 146 -22.38 -6.30 0.00
N TYR A 147 -22.89 -7.35 -0.64
CA TYR A 147 -24.14 -7.41 -1.39
C TYR A 147 -25.03 -8.54 -0.90
N ASP A 148 -26.35 -8.38 -1.04
CA ASP A 148 -27.31 -9.46 -0.83
C ASP A 148 -27.48 -10.34 -2.09
N ILE A 149 -28.34 -11.36 -2.01
CA ILE A 149 -28.60 -12.29 -3.11
C ILE A 149 -29.20 -11.64 -4.37
N LEU A 150 -29.77 -10.44 -4.24
CA LEU A 150 -30.34 -9.68 -5.34
C LEU A 150 -29.31 -8.70 -5.94
N GLY A 151 -28.07 -8.72 -5.44
CA GLY A 151 -27.01 -7.79 -5.86
C GLY A 151 -27.16 -6.38 -5.28
N ARG A 152 -28.04 -6.17 -4.29
CA ARG A 152 -28.19 -4.86 -3.65
C ARG A 152 -27.04 -4.65 -2.67
N LYS A 153 -26.42 -3.46 -2.72
CA LYS A 153 -25.37 -3.07 -1.78
C LYS A 153 -25.92 -3.03 -0.36
N VAL A 154 -25.33 -3.82 0.54
CA VAL A 154 -25.67 -3.88 1.96
C VAL A 154 -24.80 -2.91 2.76
N THR A 155 -23.48 -2.99 2.57
CA THR A 155 -22.53 -2.10 3.24
C THR A 155 -21.20 -2.04 2.48
N THR A 156 -20.44 -0.98 2.72
CA THR A 156 -19.07 -0.81 2.23
C THR A 156 -18.13 -1.00 3.42
N LEU A 157 -17.19 -1.94 3.30
CA LEU A 157 -16.23 -2.28 4.35
C LEU A 157 -14.91 -1.52 4.20
N VAL A 158 -14.50 -1.26 2.95
CA VAL A 158 -13.31 -0.49 2.58
C VAL A 158 -13.65 0.34 1.34
N ASP A 159 -13.22 1.60 1.29
CA ASP A 159 -13.30 2.46 0.11
C ASP A 159 -12.22 3.57 0.22
N GLU A 160 -10.96 3.17 0.14
CA GLU A 160 -9.82 4.06 0.39
C GLU A 160 -8.55 3.60 -0.35
N PRO A 161 -7.57 4.49 -0.57
CA PRO A 161 -6.24 4.11 -1.05
C PRO A 161 -5.51 3.22 -0.03
N LYS A 162 -4.94 2.10 -0.50
CA LYS A 162 -4.16 1.16 0.32
C LYS A 162 -2.78 0.89 -0.28
N ALA A 163 -1.78 0.74 0.59
CA ALA A 163 -0.43 0.34 0.21
C ALA A 163 -0.37 -1.15 -0.15
N PRO A 164 0.72 -1.63 -0.76
CA PRO A 164 0.92 -3.06 -0.99
C PRO A 164 1.02 -3.78 0.35
N GLY A 165 0.39 -4.94 0.46
CA GLY A 165 0.37 -5.68 1.72
C GLY A 165 -0.83 -6.60 1.88
N ASN A 166 -0.86 -7.28 3.02
CA ASN A 166 -1.94 -8.16 3.43
C ASN A 166 -2.84 -7.44 4.44
N TYR A 167 -4.14 -7.55 4.24
CA TYR A 167 -5.16 -6.88 5.04
C TYR A 167 -6.15 -7.89 5.60
N GLU A 168 -6.64 -7.62 6.79
CA GLU A 168 -7.72 -8.35 7.44
C GLU A 168 -8.74 -7.35 7.97
N ILE A 169 -10.02 -7.55 7.61
CA ILE A 169 -11.13 -6.77 8.15
C ILE A 169 -12.13 -7.68 8.84
N THR A 170 -12.68 -7.21 9.95
CA THR A 170 -13.74 -7.90 10.68
C THR A 170 -15.09 -7.37 10.23
N PHE A 171 -15.93 -8.26 9.70
CA PHE A 171 -17.30 -7.94 9.32
C PHE A 171 -18.28 -8.43 10.38
N ASN A 172 -19.07 -7.52 10.95
CA ASN A 172 -20.12 -7.82 11.91
C ASN A 172 -21.50 -7.66 11.26
N ALA A 173 -22.20 -8.77 11.10
CA ALA A 173 -23.51 -8.86 10.46
C ALA A 173 -24.68 -8.95 11.45
N SER A 174 -24.52 -8.47 12.68
CA SER A 174 -25.55 -8.63 13.74
C SER A 174 -26.92 -8.03 13.41
N ARG A 175 -26.98 -7.10 12.44
CA ARG A 175 -28.21 -6.44 11.96
C ARG A 175 -28.77 -7.03 10.66
N LEU A 176 -28.18 -8.12 10.16
CA LEU A 176 -28.59 -8.77 8.91
C LEU A 176 -29.31 -10.09 9.21
N ALA A 177 -30.23 -10.48 8.32
CA ALA A 177 -30.93 -11.76 8.42
C ALA A 177 -30.04 -12.92 7.98
N SER A 178 -30.25 -14.11 8.54
CA SER A 178 -29.60 -15.36 8.09
C SER A 178 -29.81 -15.55 6.59
N GLY A 179 -28.76 -15.97 5.88
CA GLY A 179 -28.82 -16.12 4.44
C GLY A 179 -27.48 -16.05 3.74
N VAL A 180 -27.54 -16.00 2.42
CA VAL A 180 -26.38 -15.91 1.54
C VAL A 180 -26.10 -14.44 1.24
N TYR A 181 -24.83 -14.07 1.32
CA TYR A 181 -24.33 -12.75 0.94
C TYR A 181 -23.11 -12.92 0.05
N PHE A 182 -22.78 -11.86 -0.68
CA PHE A 182 -21.58 -11.78 -1.50
C PHE A 182 -20.74 -10.60 -1.03
N TYR A 183 -19.42 -10.74 -1.09
CA TYR A 183 -18.51 -9.61 -0.91
C TYR A 183 -17.56 -9.53 -2.09
N SER A 184 -17.36 -8.31 -2.59
CA SER A 184 -16.58 -8.03 -3.79
C SER A 184 -15.46 -7.06 -3.48
N LEU A 185 -14.24 -7.45 -3.81
CA LEU A 185 -13.04 -6.61 -3.78
C LEU A 185 -12.78 -6.09 -5.19
N SER A 186 -12.72 -4.77 -5.33
CA SER A 186 -12.44 -4.09 -6.61
C SER A 186 -11.26 -3.14 -6.47
N SER A 187 -10.35 -3.16 -7.43
CA SER A 187 -9.21 -2.23 -7.51
C SER A 187 -8.76 -2.09 -8.97
N GLY A 188 -8.98 -0.93 -9.58
CA GLY A 188 -8.76 -0.74 -11.02
C GLY A 188 -9.54 -1.77 -11.85
N ASN A 189 -8.82 -2.57 -12.65
CA ASN A 189 -9.40 -3.64 -13.47
C ASN A 189 -9.59 -4.98 -12.71
N PHE A 190 -9.08 -5.09 -11.48
CA PHE A 190 -9.25 -6.29 -10.67
C PHE A 190 -10.61 -6.27 -9.97
N ILE A 191 -11.39 -7.34 -10.15
CA ILE A 191 -12.62 -7.60 -9.40
C ILE A 191 -12.61 -9.06 -8.97
N SER A 192 -12.81 -9.32 -7.68
CA SER A 192 -12.98 -10.66 -7.14
C SER A 192 -14.14 -10.70 -6.17
N THR A 193 -15.03 -11.67 -6.34
CA THR A 193 -16.24 -11.81 -5.52
C THR A 193 -16.28 -13.19 -4.87
N LYS A 194 -16.67 -13.24 -3.60
CA LYS A 194 -16.81 -14.47 -2.83
C LYS A 194 -18.18 -14.51 -2.13
N LYS A 195 -18.67 -15.73 -1.93
CA LYS A 195 -19.95 -16.02 -1.27
C LYS A 195 -19.71 -16.29 0.22
N MET A 196 -20.54 -15.76 1.09
CA MET A 196 -20.56 -16.07 2.52
C MET A 196 -21.97 -16.43 2.99
N ILE A 197 -22.05 -17.23 4.05
CA ILE A 197 -23.30 -17.73 4.62
C ILE A 197 -23.37 -17.26 6.08
N LEU A 198 -24.34 -16.39 6.38
CA LEU A 198 -24.65 -15.97 7.74
C LEU A 198 -25.63 -16.96 8.35
N LEU A 199 -25.22 -17.59 9.46
CA LEU A 199 -26.10 -18.36 10.33
C LEU A 199 -26.39 -17.52 11.56
N ARG A 200 -27.66 -17.49 11.95
CA ARG A 200 -28.11 -16.93 13.20
C ARG A 200 -29.19 -17.83 13.76
#